data_AF-A0A5C4RZL9-F1
#
_entry.id   AF-A0A5C4RZL9-F1
#
_cell.length_a   1.000
_cell.length_b   1.000
_cell.length_c   1.000
_cell.angle_alpha   90.00
_cell.angle_beta   90.00
_cell.angle_gamma   90.00
#
_symmetry.space_group_name_H-M   'P 1'
#
loop_
_entity.id
_entity.type
_entity.pdbx_description
1 polymer ?
#
loop_
_entity_poly.entity_id
_entity_poly.type
_entity_poly.pdbx_seq_one_letter_code
_entity_poly.pdbx_strand_id
1 'polypeptide(L)'
;MGLENFIVQVNNRCSRQEFASIIDNVRKAGGEIVAQLPDQSTLIITIESSLKKQIEAMPPVELVGGIQIQPKPLRRIQVRQRSTQ
;
A
#
# COMPACT_ATOMS: atom_id res chain seq x y z
N MET A 1 -11.16 -9.43 11.28
CA MET A 1 -10.10 -8.45 10.90
C MET A 1 -9.70 -8.82 9.49
N GLY A 2 -9.73 -7.86 8.56
CA GLY A 2 -9.55 -8.14 7.12
C GLY A 2 -8.18 -7.66 6.61
N LEU A 3 -7.92 -7.94 5.34
CA LEU A 3 -6.79 -7.36 4.62
C LEU A 3 -7.03 -5.86 4.41
N GLU A 4 -6.02 -5.05 4.72
CA GLU A 4 -6.05 -3.60 4.61
C GLU A 4 -4.79 -3.12 3.87
N ASN A 5 -4.93 -1.98 3.17
CA ASN A 5 -3.83 -1.36 2.44
C ASN A 5 -3.10 -0.36 3.34
N PHE A 6 -1.78 -0.43 3.35
CA PHE A 6 -0.92 0.48 4.11
C PHE A 6 0.17 1.08 3.23
N ILE A 7 0.48 2.35 3.48
CA ILE A 7 1.72 2.99 3.04
C ILE A 7 2.74 2.76 4.13
N VAL A 8 3.87 2.16 3.76
CA VAL A 8 5.03 2.01 4.63
C VAL A 8 6.09 2.97 4.14
N GLN A 9 6.46 3.91 5.01
CA GLN A 9 7.58 4.81 4.80
C GLN A 9 8.81 4.21 5.49
N VAL A 10 9.89 4.10 4.73
CA VAL A 10 11.18 3.54 5.09
C VAL A 10 12.19 4.69 5.04
N ASN A 11 13.07 4.75 6.04
CA ASN A 11 14.08 5.81 6.14
C ASN A 11 14.91 5.93 4.85
N ASN A 12 15.11 7.15 4.35
CA ASN A 12 15.86 7.41 3.10
C ASN A 12 17.35 7.05 3.15
N ARG A 13 17.90 6.75 4.34
CA ARG A 13 19.27 6.25 4.52
C ARG A 13 19.35 4.72 4.49
N CYS A 14 18.22 4.04 4.35
CA CYS A 14 18.12 2.61 4.19
C CYS A 14 18.93 2.15 2.97
N SER A 15 19.74 1.13 3.16
CA SER A 15 20.45 0.48 2.06
C SER A 15 19.47 -0.33 1.20
N ARG A 16 19.85 -0.59 -0.05
CA ARG A 16 19.08 -1.47 -0.96
C ARG A 16 18.79 -2.85 -0.35
N GLN A 17 19.73 -3.37 0.43
CA GLN A 17 19.61 -4.68 1.07
C GLN A 17 18.60 -4.67 2.22
N GLU A 18 18.59 -3.62 3.04
CA GLU A 18 17.60 -3.43 4.10
C GLU A 18 16.20 -3.26 3.51
N PHE A 19 16.06 -2.47 2.43
CA PHE A 19 14.80 -2.29 1.74
C PHE A 19 14.25 -3.61 1.16
N ALA A 20 15.11 -4.40 0.51
CA ALA A 20 14.74 -5.73 0.04
C ALA A 20 14.35 -6.68 1.19
N SER A 21 15.02 -6.57 2.35
CA SER A 21 14.70 -7.37 3.52
C SER A 21 13.32 -7.04 4.11
N ILE A 22 12.91 -5.77 4.08
CA ILE A 22 11.55 -5.36 4.48
C ILE A 22 10.51 -6.02 3.57
N ILE A 23 10.72 -5.98 2.25
CA ILE A 23 9.83 -6.62 1.26
C ILE A 23 9.70 -8.11 1.53
N ASP A 24 10.82 -8.79 1.77
CA ASP A 24 10.82 -10.23 2.07
C ASP A 24 10.10 -10.54 3.40
N ASN A 25 10.27 -9.70 4.42
CA ASN A 25 9.57 -9.86 5.70
C ASN A 25 8.05 -9.67 5.55
N VAL A 26 7.60 -8.68 4.78
CA VAL A 26 6.18 -8.48 4.48
C VAL A 26 5.60 -9.71 3.78
N ARG A 27 6.30 -10.25 2.78
CA ARG A 27 5.87 -11.48 2.07
C ARG A 27 5.84 -12.69 2.99
N LYS A 28 6.85 -12.89 3.85
CA LYS A 28 6.89 -13.98 4.83
C LYS A 28 5.77 -13.90 5.86
N ALA A 29 5.35 -12.68 6.21
CA ALA A 29 4.20 -12.46 7.08
C ALA A 29 2.85 -12.67 6.38
N GLY A 30 2.83 -13.03 5.09
CA GLY A 30 1.60 -13.23 4.31
C GLY A 30 1.05 -11.96 3.66
N GLY A 31 1.84 -10.88 3.62
CA GLY A 31 1.49 -9.62 2.96
C GLY A 31 1.80 -9.60 1.47
N GLU A 32 1.07 -8.76 0.75
CA GLU A 32 1.26 -8.47 -0.67
C GLU A 32 1.91 -7.09 -0.87
N ILE A 33 2.80 -6.97 -1.86
CA ILE A 33 3.39 -5.69 -2.26
C ILE A 33 2.63 -5.17 -3.48
N VAL A 34 1.88 -4.09 -3.29
CA VAL A 34 1.06 -3.47 -4.34
C VAL A 34 1.90 -2.56 -5.23
N ALA A 35 2.76 -1.74 -4.61
CA ALA A 35 3.61 -0.81 -5.34
C ALA A 35 4.89 -0.47 -4.55
N GLN A 36 5.93 -0.11 -5.28
CA GLN A 36 7.21 0.36 -4.74
C GLN A 36 7.54 1.68 -5.43
N LEU A 37 7.81 2.73 -4.67
CA LEU A 37 8.20 4.01 -5.25
C LEU A 37 9.70 3.99 -5.60
N PRO A 38 10.10 4.70 -6.67
CA PRO A 38 11.45 4.61 -7.25
C PRO A 38 12.57 5.11 -6.34
N ASP A 39 12.25 5.86 -5.29
CA ASP A 39 13.18 6.43 -4.32
C ASP A 39 13.52 5.49 -3.14
N GLN A 40 12.99 4.27 -3.12
CA GLN A 40 13.21 3.28 -2.06
C GLN A 40 12.84 3.77 -0.66
N SER A 41 11.99 4.79 -0.58
CA SER A 41 11.49 5.35 0.68
C SER A 41 10.09 4.86 1.01
N THR A 42 9.33 4.43 0.00
CA THR A 42 7.88 4.23 0.15
C THR A 42 7.43 2.94 -0.51
N LEU A 43 6.65 2.17 0.24
CA LEU A 43 6.02 0.92 -0.17
C LEU A 43 4.51 1.02 0.04
N ILE A 44 3.73 0.45 -0.87
CA ILE A 44 2.31 0.21 -0.68
C ILE A 44 2.12 -1.29 -0.54
N ILE A 45 1.56 -1.71 0.59
CA ILE A 45 1.38 -3.12 0.94
C ILE A 45 -0.06 -3.42 1.29
N THR A 46 -0.47 -4.66 1.12
CA THR A 46 -1.73 -5.19 1.63
C THR A 46 -1.41 -6.27 2.66
N ILE A 47 -1.82 -6.07 3.91
CA ILE A 47 -1.57 -7.00 5.02
C ILE A 47 -2.82 -7.13 5.89
N GLU A 48 -2.90 -8.19 6.70
CA GLU A 48 -3.89 -8.22 7.77
C GLU A 48 -3.62 -7.09 8.76
N SER A 49 -4.68 -6.44 9.26
CA SER A 49 -4.52 -5.33 10.21
C SER A 49 -3.88 -5.72 11.55
N SER A 50 -3.90 -7.01 11.91
CA SER A 50 -3.14 -7.60 13.01
C SER A 50 -1.62 -7.44 12.85
N LEU A 51 -1.12 -7.45 11.61
CA LEU A 51 0.31 -7.40 11.29
C LEU A 51 0.86 -5.97 11.22
N LYS A 52 -0.01 -4.95 11.24
CA LYS A 52 0.38 -3.53 11.15
C LYS A 52 1.48 -3.19 12.16
N LYS A 53 1.25 -3.53 13.44
CA LYS A 53 2.21 -3.22 14.53
C LYS A 53 3.54 -3.94 14.36
N GLN A 54 3.54 -5.12 13.75
CA GLN A 54 4.76 -5.87 13.49
C GLN A 54 5.61 -5.19 12.41
N ILE A 55 4.99 -4.72 11.32
CA ILE A 55 5.69 -3.98 10.26
C ILE A 55 6.20 -2.63 10.77
N GLU A 56 5.40 -1.92 11.57
CA GLU A 56 5.77 -0.64 12.17
C GLU A 56 6.97 -0.76 13.13
N ALA A 57 7.15 -1.93 13.75
CA ALA A 57 8.28 -2.20 14.64
C ALA A 57 9.58 -2.61 13.91
N MET A 58 9.57 -2.78 12.58
CA MET A 58 10.76 -3.19 11.83
C MET A 58 11.67 -1.98 11.54
N PRO A 59 12.92 -1.92 12.03
CA PRO A 59 13.87 -0.96 11.49
C PRO A 59 14.19 -1.33 10.04
N PRO A 60 14.33 -0.38 9.08
CA PRO A 60 14.25 1.08 9.20
C PRO A 60 12.89 1.70 8.79
N VAL A 61 11.76 1.05 9.09
CA VAL A 61 10.41 1.62 8.89
C VAL A 61 10.21 2.80 9.83
N GLU A 62 9.79 3.93 9.28
CA GLU A 62 9.51 5.16 10.02
C GLU A 62 8.01 5.35 10.27
N LEU A 63 7.17 4.92 9.33
CA LEU A 63 5.73 5.16 9.39
C LEU A 63 4.94 4.08 8.66
N VAL A 64 3.82 3.67 9.25
CA VAL A 64 2.83 2.79 8.61
C VAL A 64 1.45 3.46 8.64
N GLY A 65 1.07 4.09 7.53
CA GLY A 65 -0.19 4.80 7.36
C GLY A 65 -1.24 3.95 6.65
N GLY A 66 -2.45 3.84 7.20
CA GLY A 66 -3.55 3.14 6.52
C GLY A 66 -4.07 3.94 5.34
N ILE A 67 -4.25 3.28 4.18
CA ILE A 67 -4.93 3.88 3.03
C ILE A 67 -6.38 3.40 3.03
N GLN A 68 -7.29 4.29 3.41
CA GLN A 68 -8.70 4.07 3.14
C GLN A 68 -9.01 4.62 1.74
N ILE A 69 -8.85 3.78 0.71
CA ILE A 69 -9.34 4.12 -0.63
C ILE A 69 -10.86 4.05 -0.58
N GLN A 70 -11.53 5.17 -0.32
CA GLN A 70 -12.98 5.22 -0.45
C GLN A 70 -13.32 4.96 -1.93
N PRO A 71 -14.12 3.93 -2.24
CA PRO A 71 -14.57 3.71 -3.60
C PRO A 71 -15.42 4.91 -4.01
N LYS A 72 -14.91 5.72 -4.94
CA LYS A 72 -15.69 6.82 -5.53
C LYS A 72 -16.85 6.18 -6.29
N PRO A 73 -18.12 6.54 -6.00
CA PRO A 73 -19.24 6.02 -6.77
C PRO A 73 -19.08 6.45 -8.23
N LEU A 74 -19.06 5.47 -9.15
CA LEU A 74 -19.05 5.72 -10.59
C LEU A 74 -20.34 6.45 -10.95
N ARG A 75 -20.24 7.74 -11.32
CA ARG A 75 -21.40 8.48 -11.85
C ARG A 75 -21.79 7.84 -13.18
N ARG A 76 -22.96 7.19 -13.25
CA ARG A 76 -23.58 6.77 -14.52
C ARG A 76 -23.84 8.03 -15.36
N ILE A 77 -23.03 8.25 -16.38
CA ILE A 77 -23.32 9.25 -17.40
C ILE A 77 -24.49 8.69 -18.23
N GLN A 78 -25.70 9.23 -18.06
CA GLN A 78 -26.80 8.98 -19.00
C GLN A 78 -26.48 9.73 -20.29
N VAL A 79 -25.92 9.02 -21.27
CA VAL A 79 -25.80 9.54 -22.63
C VAL A 79 -27.22 9.62 -23.21
N ARG A 80 -27.80 10.83 -23.25
CA ARG A 80 -29.00 11.08 -24.04
C ARG A 80 -28.64 10.88 -25.50
N GLN A 81 -29.04 9.75 -26.08
CA GLN A 81 -29.01 9.57 -27.53
C GLN A 81 -29.98 10.58 -28.16
N ARG A 82 -29.43 11.61 -28.83
CA ARG A 82 -30.23 12.42 -29.75
C ARG A 82 -30.55 11.53 -30.95
N SER A 83 -31.81 11.11 -31.06
CA SER A 83 -32.33 10.56 -32.31
C SER A 83 -32.34 11.70 -33.32
N THR A 84 -31.50 11.60 -34.34
CA THR A 84 -31.57 12.46 -35.53
C THR A 84 -32.79 12.03 -36.34
N GLN A 85 -33.85 12.85 -36.30
CA GLN A 85 -34.91 12.88 -37.31
C GLN A 85 -34.56 13.94 -38.35
#